data_AF-A0A0M3QFT8-F1
#
_entry.id   AF-A0A0M3QFT8-F1
#
_cell.length_a   1.000
_cell.length_b   1.000
_cell.length_c   1.000
_cell.angle_alpha   90.00
_cell.angle_beta   90.00
_cell.angle_gamma   90.00
#
_symmetry.space_group_name_H-M   'P 1'
#
loop_
_entity.id
_entity.type
_entity.pdbx_description
1 polymer ?
#
loop_
_entity_poly.entity_id
_entity_poly.type
_entity_poly.pdbx_seq_one_letter_code
_entity_poly.pdbx_strand_id
1 'polypeptide(L)' 'MFYVQDPVCGELIDWEDAKSTIRFGGQRYYFCCLRCRNKFMANPAACLSRERTKKASSDSEIPNPSPKGRVSR' A
#
# COMPACT_ATOMS: atom_id res chain seq x y z
N MET A 1 -2.42 -4.08 16.15
CA MET A 1 -3.36 -3.70 15.09
C MET A 1 -2.76 -2.54 14.31
N PHE A 2 -2.10 -2.81 13.18
CA PHE A 2 -1.47 -1.76 12.37
C PHE A 2 -2.30 -1.56 11.11
N TYR A 3 -3.16 -0.56 11.14
CA TYR A 3 -3.98 -0.22 9.99
C TYR A 3 -3.20 0.70 9.05
N VAL A 4 -3.33 0.44 7.76
CA VAL A 4 -2.75 1.25 6.69
C VAL A 4 -3.87 1.82 5.86
N GLN A 5 -3.71 3.05 5.40
CA GLN A 5 -4.70 3.70 4.55
C GLN A 5 -4.34 3.44 3.08
N ASP A 6 -5.29 2.99 2.28
CA ASP A 6 -5.11 2.82 0.83
C ASP A 6 -4.99 4.22 0.18
N PRO A 7 -3.89 4.53 -0.54
CA PRO A 7 -3.66 5.86 -1.12
C PRO A 7 -4.57 6.18 -2.33
N VAL A 8 -5.29 5.17 -2.84
CA VAL A 8 -6.19 5.31 -3.98
C VAL A 8 -7.63 5.57 -3.53
N CYS A 9 -8.10 4.82 -2.52
CA CYS A 9 -9.48 4.88 -2.06
C CYS A 9 -9.65 5.58 -0.70
N GLY A 10 -8.61 5.65 0.12
CA GLY A 10 -8.64 6.21 1.48
C GLY A 10 -9.16 5.24 2.55
N GLU A 11 -9.37 3.96 2.20
CA GLU A 11 -9.92 2.96 3.11
C GLU A 11 -8.84 2.41 4.05
N LEU A 12 -9.18 2.23 5.33
CA LEU A 12 -8.30 1.62 6.33
C LEU A 12 -8.36 0.11 6.18
N ILE A 13 -7.21 -0.50 5.92
CA ILE A 13 -7.05 -1.95 5.81
C ILE A 13 -6.02 -2.42 6.82
N ASP A 14 -6.18 -3.64 7.33
CA ASP A 14 -5.12 -4.27 8.11
C ASP A 14 -3.93 -4.58 7.19
N TRP A 15 -2.72 -4.23 7.64
CA TRP A 15 -1.49 -4.47 6.87
C TRP A 15 -1.24 -5.97 6.61
N GLU A 16 -1.72 -6.84 7.51
CA GLU A 16 -1.64 -8.31 7.37
C GLU A 16 -2.63 -8.85 6.33
N ASP A 17 -3.77 -8.18 6.16
CA ASP A 17 -4.86 -8.58 5.25
C ASP A 17 -4.77 -7.87 3.89
N ALA A 18 -3.72 -7.08 3.66
CA ALA A 18 -3.52 -6.36 2.42
C ALA A 18 -3.40 -7.33 1.24
N LYS A 19 -4.40 -7.31 0.34
CA LYS A 19 -4.42 -8.20 -0.84
C LYS A 19 -3.29 -7.93 -1.82
N SER A 20 -2.76 -6.71 -1.83
CA SER A 20 -1.63 -6.38 -2.70
C SER A 20 -0.77 -5.28 -2.11
N THR A 21 0.54 -5.38 -2.33
CA THR A 21 1.53 -4.39 -1.92
C THR A 21 2.48 -4.07 -3.06
N ILE A 22 3.07 -2.88 -3.04
CA ILE A 22 4.14 -2.46 -3.97
C ILE A 22 5.22 -1.69 -3.21
N ARG A 23 6.41 -1.63 -3.80
CA ARG A 23 7.48 -0.74 -3.34
C ARG A 23 7.64 0.42 -4.31
N PHE A 24 7.62 1.64 -3.81
CA PHE A 24 7.84 2.85 -4.59
C PHE A 24 8.63 3.87 -3.77
N GLY A 25 9.73 4.40 -4.31
CA GLY A 25 10.55 5.41 -3.63
C GLY A 25 11.13 4.96 -2.28
N GLY A 26 11.43 3.67 -2.11
CA GLY A 26 11.93 3.11 -0.85
C GLY A 26 10.85 2.82 0.20
N GLN A 27 9.60 3.19 -0.04
CA GLN A 27 8.46 2.90 0.85
C GLN A 27 7.59 1.77 0.30
N ARG A 28 6.93 1.03 1.20
CA ARG A 28 5.92 0.03 0.86
C ARG A 28 4.53 0.64 0.95
N TYR A 29 3.73 0.46 -0.10
CA TYR A 29 2.32 0.83 -0.15
C TYR A 29 1.46 -0.43 -0.18
N TYR A 30 0.35 -0.38 0.56
CA TYR A 30 -0.59 -1.46 0.75
C TYR A 30 -1.92 -1.06 0.14
N PHE A 31 -2.58 -2.01 -0.52
CA PHE A 31 -3.85 -1.77 -1.19
C PHE A 31 -4.85 -2.83 -0.81
N CYS A 32 -6.11 -2.41 -0.70
CA CYS A 32 -7.21 -3.34 -0.42
C CYS A 32 -7.33 -4.43 -1.49
N CYS A 33 -6.91 -4.09 -2.71
CA CYS A 33 -7.37 -4.75 -3.92
C CYS A 33 -6.36 -4.55 -5.07
N LEU A 34 -6.24 -5.52 -5.99
CA LEU A 34 -5.41 -5.38 -7.20
C LEU A 34 -5.82 -4.19 -8.08
N ARG A 35 -7.10 -3.82 -8.07
CA ARG A 35 -7.60 -2.67 -8.83
C ARG A 35 -7.01 -1.35 -8.34
N CYS A 36 -6.85 -1.19 -7.02
CA CYS A 36 -6.21 -0.03 -6.42
C CYS A 36 -4.72 -0.01 -6.75
N ARG A 37 -4.04 -1.16 -6.63
CA ARG A 37 -2.65 -1.30 -7.10
C ARG A 37 -2.48 -0.88 -8.56
N ASN A 38 -3.34 -1.34 -9.47
CA ASN A 38 -3.23 -0.99 -10.89
C ASN A 38 -3.45 0.51 -11.14
N LYS A 39 -4.40 1.14 -10.45
CA LYS A 39 -4.59 2.61 -10.50
C LYS A 39 -3.34 3.34 -10.01
N PHE A 40 -2.74 2.88 -8.92
CA PHE A 40 -1.50 3.44 -8.41
C PHE A 40 -0.34 3.23 -9.40
N MET A 41 -0.21 2.06 -10.01
CA MET A 41 0.84 1.82 -11.02
C MET A 41 0.65 2.67 -12.28
N ALA A 42 -0.59 2.98 -12.66
CA ALA A 42 -0.89 3.86 -13.78
C ALA A 42 -0.50 5.32 -13.50
N ASN A 43 -0.67 5.80 -12.26
CA ASN A 43 -0.32 7.18 -11.91
C ASN A 43 0.13 7.33 -10.43
N PRO A 44 1.33 6.85 -10.08
CA PRO A 44 1.79 6.84 -8.70
C PRO A 44 2.06 8.26 -8.19
N ALA A 45 2.57 9.14 -9.03
CA ALA A 45 2.87 10.52 -8.66
C ALA A 45 1.61 11.31 -8.25
N ALA A 46 0.46 11.07 -8.89
CA ALA A 46 -0.79 11.74 -8.57
C ALA A 46 -1.39 11.25 -7.24
N CYS A 47 -1.36 9.93 -6.99
CA CYS A 47 -1.76 9.36 -5.71
C CYS A 47 -0.86 9.85 -4.58
N LEU A 48 0.46 9.83 -4.79
CA LEU A 48 1.44 10.23 -3.77
C LEU A 48 1.45 11.73 -3.50
N SER A 49 1.20 12.59 -4.49
CA SER A 49 1.11 14.04 -4.26
C SER A 49 -0.03 14.40 -3.31
N ARG A 50 -1.10 13.60 -3.25
CA ARG A 50 -2.18 13.76 -2.27
C ARG A 50 -1.75 13.38 -0.85
N GLU A 51 -0.80 12.45 -0.71
CA GLU A 51 -0.30 11.95 0.57
C GLU A 51 0.96 12.67 1.07
N ARG A 52 1.74 13.25 0.14
CA ARG A 52 3.01 13.94 0.43
C ARG A 52 2.82 15.14 1.35
N THR A 53 1.62 15.73 1.37
CA THR A 53 1.25 16.79 2.31
C THR A 53 0.98 16.31 3.74
N LYS A 54 0.86 14.98 3.96
CA LYS A 54 0.65 14.40 5.30
C LYS A 54 1.77 13.48 5.80
N LYS A 55 2.68 13.02 4.94
CA LYS A 55 3.67 12.00 5.31
C LYS A 55 5.12 12.44 5.00
N ALA A 56 5.61 13.42 5.76
CA ALA A 56 7.02 13.83 5.77
C ALA A 56 7.72 13.60 7.12
N SER A 57 7.11 12.84 8.04
CA SER A 57 7.75 12.49 9.31
C SER A 57 7.22 11.17 9.85
N SER A 58 8.09 10.45 10.54
CA SER A 58 7.94 9.13 11.16
C SER A 58 8.16 7.91 10.25
N ASP A 59 9.46 7.65 10.07
CA ASP A 59 10.10 6.36 10.35
C ASP A 59 9.26 5.35 11.16
N SER A 60 9.23 4.10 10.67
CA SER A 60 9.45 2.86 11.42
C SER A 60 8.85 1.68 10.64
N GLU A 61 9.76 1.01 9.94
CA GLU A 61 9.84 -0.43 9.70
C GLU A 61 8.52 -1.22 9.70
N ILE A 62 7.93 -1.37 8.50
CA ILE A 62 6.87 -2.38 8.31
C ILE A 62 7.55 -3.71 7.94
N PRO A 63 7.49 -4.74 8.81
CA PRO A 63 7.98 -6.06 8.47
C PRO A 63 7.22 -6.59 7.25
N ASN A 64 7.94 -7.30 6.39
CA ASN A 64 7.46 -7.75 5.10
C ASN A 64 6.45 -8.90 5.25
N PRO A 65 5.14 -8.75 4.99
CA PRO A 65 4.33 -9.92 4.75
C PRO A 65 4.63 -10.37 3.32
N SER A 66 5.42 -11.43 3.18
CA SER A 66 5.57 -12.14 1.91
C SER A 66 4.18 -12.41 1.33
N PRO A 67 3.94 -12.14 0.03
CA PRO A 67 2.65 -12.41 -0.57
C PRO A 67 2.41 -13.92 -0.48
N LYS A 68 1.40 -14.34 0.30
CA LYS A 68 0.88 -15.72 0.20
C LYS A 68 0.17 -15.84 -1.13
N GLY A 69 0.97 -16.07 -2.17
CA GLY A 69 0.51 -16.65 -3.41
C GLY A 69 -0.18 -17.96 -3.06
N ARG A 70 -1.51 -17.97 -3.18
CA ARG A 70 -2.28 -19.20 -3.19
C ARG A 70 -1.88 -19.94 -4.46
N VAL A 71 -0.96 -20.91 -4.34
CA VAL A 71 -0.72 -21.87 -5.41
C VAL A 71 -1.94 -22.80 -5.44
N SER A 72 -2.62 -22.81 -6.57
CA SER A 72 -3.79 -23.63 -6.84
C SER A 72 -3.40 -25.11 -6.97
N ARG A 73 -4.21 -26.00 -6.39
CA ARG A 73 -4.61 -27.27 -7.00
C ARG A 73 -6.07 -27.54 -6.66
#